data_AF-A0AAW2NDA9-F1
#
_entry.id   AF-A0AAW2NDA9-F1
#
_cell.length_a   1.000
_cell.length_b   1.000
_cell.length_c   1.000
_cell.angle_alpha   90.00
_cell.angle_beta   90.00
_cell.angle_gamma   90.00
#
_symmetry.space_group_name_H-M   'P 1'
#
loop_
_entity.id
_entity.type
_entity.pdbx_description
1 polymer ?
#
loop_
_entity_poly.entity_id
_entity_poly.type
_entity_poly.pdbx_seq_one_letter_code
_entity_poly.pdbx_strand_id
1 'polypeptide(L)'
;MANARDSDPSLGYLTKKETEVKLPRPTRVKNKTPAPIQITAEQILREARERQEAEIRPPKQKITDATELGDYRLRKRKEFEDLIRRVRWNKSVWVKYAKWEESQKDYARARSVWERALEVDYRDHTLWLKYADFEMKNKFVNHARNVWDRATQLLPRVDQLWYKYIHMEEM
;
A
#
# COMPACT_ATOMS: atom_id res chain seq x y z
N MET A 1 -51.94 -32.55 48.89
CA MET A 1 -52.12 -31.82 47.61
C MET A 1 -50.85 -31.98 46.79
N ALA A 2 -51.03 -32.12 45.47
CA ALA A 2 -50.04 -32.37 44.40
C ALA A 2 -48.74 -31.52 44.50
N ASN A 3 -47.62 -31.80 43.82
CA ASN A 3 -47.49 -32.28 42.44
C ASN A 3 -46.03 -32.70 42.14
N ALA A 4 -45.87 -33.62 41.20
CA ALA A 4 -44.60 -34.09 40.65
C ALA A 4 -43.85 -33.00 39.88
N ARG A 5 -42.52 -33.02 39.95
CA ARG A 5 -41.65 -32.67 38.80
C ARG A 5 -40.51 -33.67 38.72
N ASP A 6 -40.51 -34.36 37.58
CA ASP A 6 -39.55 -35.36 37.15
C ASP A 6 -38.11 -34.86 37.31
N SER A 7 -37.26 -35.71 37.89
CA SER A 7 -35.82 -35.60 37.69
C SER A 7 -35.39 -36.85 36.92
N ASP A 8 -35.03 -36.59 35.67
CA ASP A 8 -34.65 -37.57 34.66
C ASP A 8 -33.51 -38.49 35.17
N PRO A 9 -33.67 -39.82 35.17
CA PRO A 9 -32.61 -40.76 35.59
C PRO A 9 -31.33 -40.70 34.73
N SER A 10 -31.35 -39.93 33.64
CA SER A 10 -30.23 -39.73 32.72
C SER A 10 -29.19 -38.70 33.20
N LEU A 11 -29.46 -37.93 34.26
CA LEU A 11 -28.47 -37.01 34.82
C LEU A 11 -27.57 -37.76 35.80
N GLY A 12 -26.60 -38.48 35.23
CA GLY A 12 -25.51 -39.08 35.97
C GLY A 12 -24.85 -38.00 36.83
N TYR A 13 -24.98 -38.14 38.15
CA TYR A 13 -24.21 -37.35 39.10
C TYR A 13 -22.75 -37.60 38.78
N LEU A 14 -22.05 -36.56 38.29
CA LEU A 14 -20.62 -36.61 38.02
C LEU A 14 -19.93 -37.21 39.25
N THR A 15 -19.33 -38.37 39.07
CA THR A 15 -18.60 -39.05 40.14
C THR A 15 -17.46 -38.14 40.60
N LYS A 16 -17.02 -38.26 41.86
CA LYS A 16 -15.89 -37.45 42.39
C LYS A 16 -14.63 -37.47 41.51
N LYS A 17 -14.47 -38.48 40.65
CA LYS A 17 -13.39 -38.58 39.66
C LYS A 17 -13.60 -37.69 38.43
N GLU A 18 -14.83 -37.38 38.08
CA GLU A 18 -15.20 -36.56 36.90
C GLU A 18 -15.24 -35.07 37.21
N THR A 19 -15.43 -34.68 38.47
CA THR A 19 -15.28 -33.29 38.95
C THR A 19 -13.85 -32.93 39.33
N GLU A 20 -12.92 -33.87 39.23
CA GLU A 20 -11.51 -33.68 39.57
C GLU A 20 -10.82 -32.89 38.44
N VAL A 21 -10.72 -31.58 38.62
CA VAL A 21 -9.90 -30.72 37.75
C VAL A 21 -8.44 -31.14 37.94
N LYS A 22 -7.91 -31.92 36.99
CA LYS A 22 -6.47 -32.21 36.90
C LYS A 22 -5.73 -30.91 36.62
N LEU A 23 -5.41 -30.19 37.69
CA LEU A 23 -4.45 -29.11 37.65
C LEU A 23 -3.15 -29.67 37.04
N PRO A 24 -2.56 -29.00 36.03
CA PRO A 24 -1.29 -29.43 35.49
C PRO A 24 -0.31 -29.53 36.65
N ARG A 25 0.24 -30.73 36.86
CA ARG A 25 1.19 -30.99 37.96
C ARG A 25 2.28 -29.93 37.89
N PRO A 26 2.73 -29.34 39.01
CA PRO A 26 3.81 -28.36 39.00
C PRO A 26 4.98 -29.00 38.26
N THR A 27 5.31 -28.42 37.11
CA THR A 27 6.31 -28.98 36.20
C THR A 27 7.58 -29.24 36.98
N ARG A 28 8.10 -30.48 36.89
CA ARG A 28 9.36 -30.91 37.50
C ARG A 28 10.40 -29.80 37.39
N VAL A 29 11.04 -29.46 38.53
CA VAL A 29 12.07 -28.41 38.60
C VAL A 29 13.06 -28.61 37.46
N LYS A 30 13.09 -27.66 36.52
CA LYS A 30 14.03 -27.68 35.40
C LYS A 30 15.42 -27.42 35.96
N ASN A 31 16.44 -28.03 35.34
CA ASN A 31 17.82 -27.78 35.70
C ASN A 31 18.12 -26.27 35.56
N LYS A 32 18.63 -25.64 36.63
CA LYS A 32 18.97 -24.22 36.72
C LYS A 32 20.45 -23.94 36.48
N THR A 33 21.24 -24.95 36.09
CA THR A 33 22.63 -24.72 35.68
C THR A 33 22.67 -23.74 34.51
N PRO A 34 23.65 -22.82 34.46
CA PRO A 34 23.79 -21.90 33.34
C PRO A 34 23.94 -22.68 32.02
N ALA A 35 23.25 -22.23 30.97
CA ALA A 35 23.39 -22.82 29.66
C ALA A 35 24.81 -22.58 29.12
N PRO A 36 25.44 -23.58 28.47
CA PRO A 36 26.79 -23.44 27.92
C PRO A 36 26.85 -22.43 26.76
N ILE A 37 25.74 -22.25 26.04
CA ILE A 37 25.60 -21.27 24.95
C ILE A 37 24.46 -20.33 25.33
N GLN A 38 24.78 -19.03 25.38
CA GLN A 38 23.79 -17.99 25.59
C GLN A 38 23.16 -17.61 24.26
N ILE A 39 21.84 -17.48 24.22
CA ILE A 39 21.13 -17.06 23.02
C ILE A 39 21.51 -15.61 22.73
N THR A 40 22.09 -15.35 21.56
CA THR A 40 22.46 -14.01 21.13
C THR A 40 21.35 -13.37 20.31
N ALA A 41 21.33 -12.03 20.24
CA ALA A 41 20.41 -11.31 19.36
C ALA A 41 20.59 -11.72 17.89
N GLU A 42 21.83 -11.98 17.46
CA GLU A 42 22.13 -12.45 16.10
C GLU A 42 21.47 -13.79 15.79
N GLN A 43 21.51 -14.74 16.73
CA GLN A 43 20.92 -16.07 16.55
C GLN A 43 19.40 -15.96 16.35
N ILE A 44 18.73 -15.15 17.17
CA ILE A 44 17.28 -14.92 17.06
C ILE A 44 16.93 -14.28 15.71
N LEU A 45 17.68 -13.25 15.29
CA LEU A 45 17.43 -12.55 14.04
C LEU A 45 17.67 -13.45 12.82
N ARG A 46 18.69 -14.31 12.87
CA ARG A 46 18.98 -15.29 11.81
C ARG A 46 17.87 -16.33 11.72
N GLU A 47 17.49 -16.94 12.84
CA GLU A 47 16.45 -17.97 12.90
C GLU A 47 15.08 -17.40 12.48
N ALA A 48 14.77 -16.16 12.88
CA ALA A 48 13.56 -15.47 12.46
C ALA A 48 13.53 -15.24 10.94
N ARG A 49 14.67 -14.87 10.34
CA ARG A 49 14.78 -14.70 8.88
C ARG A 49 14.69 -16.03 8.13
N GLU A 50 15.30 -17.09 8.64
CA GLU A 50 15.25 -18.43 8.04
C GLU A 50 13.85 -19.04 8.11
N ARG A 51 13.12 -18.78 9.19
CA ARG A 51 11.72 -19.21 9.35
C ARG A 51 10.71 -18.25 8.74
N GLN A 52 11.15 -17.16 8.14
CA GLN A 52 10.23 -16.23 7.50
C GLN A 52 9.58 -16.94 6.32
N GLU A 53 8.29 -17.22 6.44
CA GLU A 53 7.50 -17.80 5.36
C GLU A 53 7.59 -16.90 4.12
N ALA A 54 7.64 -17.54 2.95
CA ALA A 54 7.68 -16.80 1.70
C ALA A 54 6.41 -15.92 1.60
N GLU A 55 6.60 -14.65 1.25
CA GLU A 55 5.49 -13.74 0.99
C GLU A 55 4.54 -14.35 -0.05
N ILE A 56 3.26 -14.47 0.30
CA ILE A 56 2.24 -15.01 -0.59
C ILE A 56 2.05 -14.02 -1.74
N ARG A 57 2.61 -14.33 -2.91
CA ARG A 57 2.47 -13.52 -4.12
C ARG A 57 1.26 -13.98 -4.92
N PRO A 58 0.40 -13.05 -5.40
CA PRO A 58 -0.70 -13.43 -6.28
C PRO A 58 -0.18 -14.06 -7.58
N PRO A 59 -0.92 -15.00 -8.19
CA PRO A 59 -0.51 -15.62 -9.44
C PRO A 59 -0.45 -14.61 -10.58
N LYS A 60 0.47 -14.81 -11.53
CA LYS A 60 0.59 -13.96 -12.72
C LYS A 60 -0.59 -14.23 -13.66
N GLN A 61 -1.52 -13.29 -13.78
CA GLN A 61 -2.64 -13.35 -14.73
C GLN A 61 -2.25 -12.71 -16.06
N LYS A 62 -2.56 -13.36 -17.18
CA LYS A 62 -2.41 -12.78 -18.53
C LYS A 62 -3.76 -12.22 -18.97
N ILE A 63 -3.77 -10.96 -19.39
CA ILE A 63 -4.97 -10.28 -19.90
C ILE A 63 -5.08 -10.62 -21.38
N THR A 64 -6.18 -11.23 -21.80
CA THR A 64 -6.39 -11.70 -23.17
C THR A 64 -7.39 -10.84 -23.93
N ASP A 65 -8.46 -10.40 -23.28
CA ASP A 65 -9.56 -9.64 -23.93
C ASP A 65 -9.58 -8.15 -23.55
N ALA A 66 -10.21 -7.33 -24.39
CA ALA A 66 -10.44 -5.91 -24.15
C ALA A 66 -11.35 -5.67 -22.94
N THR A 67 -12.32 -6.56 -22.69
CA THR A 67 -13.17 -6.50 -21.49
C THR A 67 -12.35 -6.72 -20.21
N GLU A 68 -11.50 -7.76 -20.19
CA GLU A 68 -10.59 -8.04 -19.08
C GLU A 68 -9.61 -6.88 -18.83
N LEU A 69 -9.11 -6.23 -19.90
CA LEU A 69 -8.27 -5.05 -19.80
C LEU A 69 -9.04 -3.87 -19.18
N GLY A 70 -10.31 -3.70 -19.57
CA GLY A 70 -11.21 -2.71 -18.98
C GLY A 70 -11.41 -2.92 -17.48
N ASP A 71 -11.70 -4.16 -17.06
CA ASP A 71 -11.87 -4.52 -15.66
C ASP A 71 -10.59 -4.34 -14.85
N TYR A 72 -9.44 -4.70 -15.42
CA TYR A 72 -8.14 -4.45 -14.82
C TYR A 72 -7.90 -2.95 -14.60
N ARG A 73 -8.18 -2.13 -15.62
CA ARG A 73 -8.05 -0.66 -15.54
C ARG A 73 -8.98 -0.09 -14.48
N LEU A 74 -10.24 -0.53 -14.43
CA LEU A 74 -11.21 -0.06 -13.45
C LEU A 74 -10.78 -0.40 -12.02
N ARG A 75 -10.34 -1.64 -11.79
CA ARG A 75 -9.84 -2.10 -10.48
C ARG A 75 -8.64 -1.28 -10.02
N LYS A 76 -7.65 -1.10 -10.90
CA LYS A 76 -6.45 -0.32 -10.59
C LYS A 76 -6.75 1.15 -10.35
N ARG A 77 -7.64 1.77 -11.14
CA ARG A 77 -8.11 3.14 -10.90
C ARG A 77 -8.77 3.27 -9.54
N LYS A 78 -9.65 2.33 -9.18
CA LYS A 78 -10.29 2.31 -7.86
C LYS A 78 -9.27 2.22 -6.73
N GLU A 79 -8.27 1.35 -6.85
CA GLU A 79 -7.18 1.25 -5.86
C GLU A 79 -6.44 2.58 -5.67
N PHE A 80 -6.08 3.27 -6.77
CA PHE A 80 -5.42 4.57 -6.70
C PHE A 80 -6.31 5.67 -6.13
N GLU A 81 -7.57 5.75 -6.55
CA GLU A 81 -8.52 6.74 -6.03
C GLU A 81 -8.80 6.52 -4.54
N ASP A 82 -8.94 5.26 -4.09
CA ASP A 82 -9.11 4.94 -2.67
C ASP A 82 -7.85 5.27 -1.86
N LEU A 83 -6.64 5.05 -2.42
CA LEU A 83 -5.39 5.50 -1.81
C LEU A 83 -5.32 7.03 -1.70
N ILE A 84 -5.72 7.74 -2.75
CA ILE A 84 -5.76 9.20 -2.79
C ILE A 84 -6.76 9.74 -1.76
N ARG A 85 -7.92 9.11 -1.62
CA ARG A 85 -8.93 9.47 -0.60
C ARG A 85 -8.37 9.32 0.82
N ARG A 86 -7.60 8.26 1.08
CA ARG A 86 -6.97 8.04 2.39
C ARG A 86 -5.79 8.98 2.65
N VAL A 87 -4.97 9.26 1.64
CA VAL A 87 -3.69 9.96 1.79
C VAL A 87 -3.55 11.07 0.75
N ARG A 88 -4.44 12.07 0.83
CA ARG A 88 -4.58 13.14 -0.18
C ARG A 88 -3.32 13.99 -0.37
N TRP A 89 -2.57 14.21 0.71
CA TRP A 89 -1.36 15.03 0.75
C TRP A 89 -0.11 14.34 0.18
N ASN A 90 -0.14 13.01 0.01
CA ASN A 90 1.05 12.29 -0.42
C ASN A 90 1.24 12.37 -1.94
N LYS A 91 2.09 13.29 -2.39
CA LYS A 91 2.49 13.47 -3.79
C LYS A 91 3.00 12.21 -4.48
N SER A 92 3.61 11.27 -3.76
CA SER A 92 4.12 10.04 -4.38
C SER A 92 3.01 9.16 -4.93
N VAL A 93 1.83 9.18 -4.31
CA VAL A 93 0.64 8.44 -4.78
C VAL A 93 0.13 9.05 -6.08
N TRP A 94 0.02 10.38 -6.14
CA TRP A 94 -0.37 11.13 -7.34
C TRP A 94 0.57 10.84 -8.52
N VAL A 95 1.89 10.92 -8.28
CA VAL A 95 2.90 10.65 -9.31
C VAL A 95 2.83 9.20 -9.79
N LYS A 96 2.62 8.22 -8.90
CA LYS A 96 2.46 6.80 -9.28
C LYS A 96 1.21 6.58 -10.12
N TYR A 97 0.10 7.22 -9.75
CA TYR A 97 -1.15 7.11 -10.50
C TYR A 97 -1.03 7.72 -11.90
N ALA A 98 -0.46 8.93 -12.01
CA ALA A 98 -0.25 9.58 -13.30
C ALA A 98 0.68 8.78 -14.23
N LYS A 99 1.79 8.21 -13.70
CA LYS A 99 2.67 7.31 -14.46
C LYS A 99 1.98 6.02 -14.89
N TRP A 100 1.05 5.51 -14.07
CA TRP A 100 0.28 4.34 -14.45
C TRP A 100 -0.70 4.66 -15.58
N GLU A 101 -1.40 5.80 -15.55
CA GLU A 101 -2.24 6.24 -16.69
C GLU A 101 -1.42 6.50 -17.96
N GLU A 102 -0.20 7.06 -17.82
CA GLU A 102 0.77 7.18 -18.93
C GLU A 102 1.09 5.81 -19.54
N SER A 103 1.33 4.78 -18.72
CA SER A 103 1.56 3.41 -19.21
C SER A 103 0.36 2.81 -19.95
N GLN A 104 -0.86 3.28 -19.65
CA GLN A 104 -2.08 2.87 -20.34
C GLN A 104 -2.32 3.66 -21.64
N LYS A 105 -1.47 4.64 -21.96
CA LYS A 105 -1.59 5.61 -23.07
C LYS A 105 -2.85 6.48 -23.00
N ASP A 106 -3.42 6.64 -21.81
CA ASP A 106 -4.59 7.50 -21.56
C ASP A 106 -4.11 8.87 -21.06
N TYR A 107 -3.59 9.68 -21.99
CA TYR A 107 -2.97 10.96 -21.66
C TYR A 107 -3.96 11.99 -21.11
N ALA A 108 -5.21 11.96 -21.59
CA ALA A 108 -6.25 12.88 -21.11
C ALA A 108 -6.53 12.67 -19.62
N ARG A 109 -6.61 11.42 -19.17
CA ARG A 109 -6.75 11.11 -17.73
C ARG A 109 -5.49 11.42 -16.96
N ALA A 110 -4.30 11.08 -17.49
CA ALA A 110 -3.04 11.43 -16.84
C ALA A 110 -2.94 12.93 -16.53
N ARG A 111 -3.33 13.80 -17.47
CA ARG A 111 -3.43 15.26 -17.26
C ARG A 111 -4.41 15.63 -16.16
N SER A 112 -5.62 15.04 -16.16
CA SER A 112 -6.59 15.29 -15.09
C SER A 112 -6.04 14.92 -13.70
N VAL A 113 -5.26 13.83 -13.60
CA VAL A 113 -4.59 13.44 -12.36
C VAL A 113 -3.51 14.45 -11.96
N TRP A 114 -2.72 14.95 -12.91
CA TRP A 114 -1.72 15.99 -12.65
C TRP A 114 -2.34 17.31 -12.20
N GLU A 115 -3.38 17.80 -12.86
CA GLU A 115 -4.08 19.02 -12.47
C GLU A 115 -4.70 18.88 -11.07
N ARG A 116 -5.34 17.74 -10.76
CA ARG A 116 -5.84 17.44 -9.41
C ARG A 116 -4.71 17.37 -8.36
N ALA A 117 -3.53 16.89 -8.75
CA ALA A 117 -2.37 16.89 -7.85
C ALA A 117 -1.91 18.33 -7.55
N LEU A 118 -1.86 19.19 -8.58
CA LEU A 118 -1.50 20.60 -8.47
C LEU A 118 -2.52 21.39 -7.63
N GLU A 119 -3.81 21.08 -7.73
CA GLU A 119 -4.84 21.70 -6.88
C GLU A 119 -4.59 21.54 -5.38
N VAL A 120 -3.89 20.47 -4.96
CA VAL A 120 -3.57 20.28 -3.54
C VAL A 120 -2.24 20.86 -3.13
N ASP A 121 -1.22 20.73 -3.97
CA ASP A 121 0.08 21.33 -3.67
C ASP A 121 0.72 21.90 -4.93
N TYR A 122 0.27 23.10 -5.30
CA TYR A 122 0.85 23.85 -6.41
C TYR A 122 2.20 24.48 -6.06
N ARG A 123 2.58 24.53 -4.77
CA ARG A 123 3.84 25.16 -4.33
C ARG A 123 5.03 24.23 -4.53
N ASP A 124 4.79 22.93 -4.61
CA ASP A 124 5.82 21.94 -4.87
C ASP A 124 6.30 21.99 -6.32
N HIS A 125 7.44 22.61 -6.55
CA HIS A 125 8.10 22.66 -7.86
C HIS A 125 8.37 21.26 -8.44
N THR A 126 8.57 20.22 -7.59
CA THR A 126 8.85 18.86 -8.09
C THR A 126 7.66 18.23 -8.81
N LEU A 127 6.44 18.69 -8.51
CA LEU A 127 5.23 18.24 -9.19
C LEU A 127 5.13 18.86 -10.59
N TRP A 128 5.40 20.16 -10.71
CA TRP A 128 5.50 20.87 -11.98
C TRP A 128 6.55 20.25 -12.91
N LEU A 129 7.76 19.98 -12.37
CA LEU A 129 8.83 19.34 -13.13
C LEU A 129 8.39 17.99 -13.71
N LYS A 130 7.73 17.14 -12.91
CA LYS A 130 7.29 15.82 -13.36
C LYS A 130 6.13 15.90 -14.36
N TYR A 131 5.24 16.86 -14.21
CA TYR A 131 4.14 17.06 -15.14
C TYR A 131 4.64 17.55 -16.51
N ALA A 132 5.55 18.53 -16.52
CA ALA A 132 6.18 18.98 -17.74
C ALA A 132 7.05 17.88 -18.39
N ASP A 133 7.83 17.13 -17.60
CA ASP A 133 8.60 15.98 -18.09
C ASP A 133 7.67 14.91 -18.72
N PHE A 134 6.44 14.74 -18.21
CA PHE A 134 5.43 13.85 -18.80
C PHE A 134 4.95 14.35 -20.17
N GLU A 135 4.62 15.63 -20.32
CA GLU A 135 4.18 16.18 -21.61
C GLU A 135 5.32 16.14 -22.65
N MET A 136 6.56 16.44 -22.23
CA MET A 136 7.74 16.39 -23.11
C MET A 136 8.03 14.96 -23.61
N LYS A 137 7.98 13.95 -22.73
CA LYS A 137 8.20 12.54 -23.13
C LYS A 137 7.21 12.05 -24.17
N ASN A 138 5.97 12.53 -24.09
CA ASN A 138 4.91 12.15 -25.00
C ASN A 138 4.83 13.07 -26.24
N LYS A 139 5.81 13.96 -26.43
CA LYS A 139 5.95 14.90 -27.56
C LYS A 139 4.84 15.95 -27.67
N PHE A 140 4.18 16.29 -26.56
CA PHE A 140 3.16 17.33 -26.51
C PHE A 140 3.76 18.69 -26.15
N VAL A 141 4.56 19.26 -27.06
CA VAL A 141 5.35 20.48 -26.81
C VAL A 141 4.47 21.69 -26.42
N ASN A 142 3.35 21.90 -27.11
CA ASN A 142 2.45 23.02 -26.79
C ASN A 142 1.84 22.91 -25.39
N HIS A 143 1.52 21.69 -24.95
CA HIS A 143 1.01 21.49 -23.58
C HIS A 143 2.12 21.68 -22.57
N ALA A 144 3.32 21.16 -22.84
CA ALA A 144 4.49 21.38 -22.00
C ALA A 144 4.78 22.88 -21.82
N ARG A 145 4.75 23.67 -22.90
CA ARG A 145 4.93 25.14 -22.85
C ARG A 145 3.89 25.82 -21.95
N ASN A 146 2.62 25.45 -22.07
CA ASN A 146 1.56 26.00 -21.21
C ASN A 146 1.77 25.64 -19.72
N VAL A 147 2.26 24.43 -19.44
CA VAL A 147 2.58 24.00 -18.07
C VAL A 147 3.77 24.79 -17.52
N TRP A 148 4.82 24.97 -18.31
CA TRP A 148 5.99 25.75 -17.90
C TRP A 148 5.66 27.21 -17.64
N ASP A 149 4.90 27.85 -18.53
CA ASP A 149 4.48 29.25 -18.38
C ASP A 149 3.69 29.45 -17.07
N ARG A 150 2.70 28.58 -16.82
CA ARG A 150 1.96 28.55 -15.54
C ARG A 150 2.87 28.34 -14.34
N ALA A 151 3.82 27.40 -14.42
CA ALA A 151 4.75 27.11 -13.34
C ALA A 151 5.64 28.33 -13.02
N THR A 152 6.17 29.00 -14.03
CA THR A 152 7.01 30.21 -13.86
C THR A 152 6.22 31.41 -13.34
N GLN A 153 4.96 31.55 -13.74
CA GLN A 153 4.09 32.62 -13.22
C GLN A 153 3.75 32.41 -11.74
N LEU A 154 3.47 31.17 -11.32
CA LEU A 154 3.12 30.86 -9.93
C LEU A 154 4.34 30.80 -9.00
N LEU A 155 5.48 30.33 -9.50
CA LEU A 155 6.70 30.11 -8.73
C LEU A 155 7.91 30.81 -9.39
N PRO A 156 7.90 32.16 -9.49
CA PRO A 156 8.94 32.89 -10.22
C PRO A 156 10.32 32.81 -9.57
N ARG A 157 10.39 32.53 -8.26
CA ARG A 157 11.63 32.45 -7.48
C ARG A 157 12.34 31.10 -7.59
N VAL A 158 11.78 30.13 -8.32
CA VAL A 158 12.36 28.79 -8.45
C VAL A 158 13.14 28.73 -9.76
N ASP A 159 14.44 28.99 -9.68
CA ASP A 159 15.35 29.05 -10.84
C ASP A 159 15.35 27.75 -11.66
N GLN A 160 15.15 26.60 -11.01
CA GLN A 160 15.09 25.30 -11.68
C GLN A 160 13.99 25.22 -12.75
N LEU A 161 12.86 25.92 -12.57
CA LEU A 161 11.79 25.95 -13.55
C LEU A 161 12.22 26.72 -14.80
N TRP A 162 12.89 27.87 -14.61
CA TRP A 162 13.41 28.69 -15.70
C TRP A 162 14.47 27.96 -16.52
N TYR A 163 15.46 27.33 -15.87
CA TYR A 163 16.51 26.59 -16.57
C TYR A 163 15.95 25.45 -17.43
N LYS A 164 15.02 24.67 -16.88
CA LYS A 164 14.37 23.60 -17.65
C LYS A 164 13.49 24.14 -18.77
N TYR A 165 12.84 25.27 -18.58
CA TYR A 165 11.99 25.87 -19.61
C TYR A 165 12.82 26.39 -20.80
N ILE A 166 13.91 27.10 -20.53
CA ILE A 166 14.85 27.56 -21.58
C ILE A 166 15.41 26.36 -22.34
N HIS A 167 15.88 25.32 -21.61
CA HIS A 167 16.40 24.11 -22.23
C HIS A 167 15.37 23.41 -23.12
N MET A 168 14.08 23.46 -22.79
CA MET A 168 13.02 22.90 -23.62
C MET A 168 12.82 23.69 -24.91
N GLU A 169 12.90 25.02 -24.87
CA GLU A 169 12.75 25.87 -26.07
C GLU A 169 13.96 25.82 -27.01
N GLU A 170 15.14 25.47 -26.50
CA GLU A 170 16.36 25.32 -27.29
C GLU A 170 16.48 23.96 -28.01
N MET A 171 15.72 22.96 -27.60
CA MET A 171 15.73 21.58 -28.13
C MET A 171 14.77 21.38 -29.31
#